data_AF-A0A3D0WXY8-F1
#
_entry.id   AF-A0A3D0WXY8-F1
#
_cell.length_a   1.000
_cell.length_b   1.000
_cell.length_c   1.000
_cell.angle_alpha   90.00
_cell.angle_beta   90.00
_cell.angle_gamma   90.00
#
_symmetry.space_group_name_H-M   'P 1'
#
loop_
_entity.id
_entity.type
_entity.pdbx_description
1 polymer ?
#
loop_
_entity_poly.entity_id
_entity_poly.type
_entity_poly.pdbx_seq_one_letter_code
_entity_poly.pdbx_strand_id
1 'polypeptide(L)' 'GEILIRQGGLTLGAKLLEPAGGCLLRAPVEGGMTRTVRESAACRVRYTCRRDGVPLFDFESGRAGFESARRD' A
#
# COMPACT_ATOMS: atom_id res chain seq x y z
N GLY A 1 -6.26 -1.06 -10.29
CA GLY A 1 -6.73 0.28 -9.93
C GLY A 1 -5.54 1.21 -9.78
N GLU A 2 -5.68 2.49 -10.10
CA GLU A 2 -4.61 3.49 -10.03
C GLU A 2 -5.15 4.78 -9.42
N ILE A 3 -4.35 5.42 -8.56
CA ILE A 3 -4.65 6.73 -7.97
C ILE A 3 -3.46 7.65 -8.25
N LEU A 4 -3.78 8.89 -8.64
CA LEU A 4 -2.81 9.97 -8.80
C LEU A 4 -3.23 11.15 -7.93
N ILE A 5 -2.31 11.61 -7.09
CA ILE A 5 -2.49 12.77 -6.22
C ILE A 5 -1.50 13.83 -6.68
N ARG A 6 -1.98 15.06 -6.88
CA ARG A 6 -1.16 16.20 -7.25
C ARG A 6 -1.26 17.29 -6.19
N GLN A 7 -0.12 17.78 -5.72
CA GLN A 7 -0.04 18.87 -4.75
C GLN A 7 1.15 19.78 -5.10
N GLY A 8 0.85 20.98 -5.59
CA GLY A 8 1.88 21.88 -6.14
C GLY A 8 2.60 21.24 -7.32
N GLY A 9 3.93 21.27 -7.29
CA GLY A 9 4.80 20.58 -8.25
C GLY A 9 4.90 19.07 -8.05
N LEU A 10 4.31 18.52 -6.98
CA LEU A 10 4.41 17.09 -6.65
C LEU A 10 3.29 16.29 -7.30
N THR A 11 3.64 15.15 -7.90
CA THR A 11 2.71 14.14 -8.39
C THR A 11 3.09 12.78 -7.80
N LEU A 12 2.17 12.21 -6.99
CA LEU A 12 2.30 10.88 -6.40
C LEU A 12 1.31 9.92 -7.08
N GLY A 13 1.81 8.83 -7.66
CA GLY A 13 1.03 7.75 -8.24
C GLY A 13 1.11 6.50 -7.38
N ALA A 14 -0.01 5.80 -7.25
CA ALA A 14 -0.09 4.47 -6.65
C ALA A 14 -0.89 3.56 -7.60
N LYS A 15 -0.22 2.54 -8.14
CA LYS A 15 -0.81 1.59 -9.08
C LYS A 15 -0.84 0.19 -8.46
N LEU A 16 -2.03 -0.37 -8.34
CA LEU A 16 -2.21 -1.77 -7.96
C LEU A 16 -1.73 -2.66 -9.11
N LEU A 17 -0.64 -3.39 -8.89
CA LEU A 17 -0.06 -4.34 -9.84
C LEU A 17 -0.72 -5.72 -9.72
N GLU A 18 -0.90 -6.18 -8.48
CA GLU A 18 -1.57 -7.45 -8.19
C GLU A 18 -2.57 -7.23 -7.05
N PRO A 19 -3.84 -7.65 -7.20
CA PRO A 19 -4.81 -7.53 -6.12
C PRO A 19 -4.34 -8.33 -4.91
N ALA A 20 -4.77 -7.93 -3.72
CA ALA A 20 -4.49 -8.72 -2.54
C ALA A 20 -5.09 -10.11 -2.74
N GLY A 21 -4.23 -11.13 -2.88
CA GLY A 21 -4.63 -12.51 -2.67
C GLY A 21 -5.11 -12.56 -1.23
N GLY A 22 -6.43 -12.60 -1.02
CA GLY A 22 -7.02 -12.36 0.28
C GLY A 22 -6.41 -13.28 1.32
N CYS A 23 -5.53 -12.75 2.18
CA CYS A 23 -4.99 -13.52 3.28
C CYS A 23 -6.12 -13.62 4.30
N LEU A 24 -6.68 -14.82 4.42
CA LEU A 24 -7.68 -15.14 5.43
C LEU A 24 -6.93 -15.32 6.75
N LEU A 25 -6.75 -14.24 7.49
CA LEU A 25 -6.22 -14.31 8.83
C LEU A 25 -7.36 -14.69 9.78
N ARG A 26 -7.14 -15.73 10.58
CA ARG A 26 -8.07 -16.04 11.66
C ARG A 26 -7.89 -14.97 12.74
N ALA A 27 -8.99 -14.33 13.14
CA ALA A 27 -9.02 -13.36 14.21
C ALA A 27 -9.79 -13.91 15.41
N PRO A 28 -9.37 -13.56 16.64
CA PRO A 28 -10.02 -14.06 17.85
C PRO A 28 -11.40 -13.40 18.06
N VAL A 29 -12.35 -14.20 18.52
CA VAL A 29 -13.58 -13.78 19.20
C VAL A 29 -13.60 -14.53 20.52
N GLU A 30 -13.61 -13.80 21.64
CA GLU A 30 -13.68 -14.37 23.00
C GLU A 30 -12.63 -15.47 23.28
N GLY A 31 -11.42 -15.32 22.73
CA GLY A 31 -10.32 -16.28 22.89
C GLY A 31 -10.29 -17.43 21.89
N GLY A 32 -11.30 -17.57 21.01
CA GLY A 32 -11.33 -18.56 19.94
C GLY A 32 -11.00 -17.96 18.57
N MET A 33 -10.12 -18.61 17.79
CA MET A 33 -9.73 -18.19 16.41
C MET A 33 -10.81 -18.54 15.37
N THR A 34 -12.03 -18.02 15.57
CA THR A 34 -13.26 -18.42 14.85
C THR A 34 -13.69 -17.45 13.76
N ARG A 35 -13.23 -16.20 13.77
CA ARG A 35 -13.54 -15.22 12.72
C ARG A 35 -12.45 -15.20 11.66
N THR A 36 -12.83 -14.90 10.42
CA THR A 36 -11.88 -14.58 9.37
C THR A 36 -11.84 -13.07 9.13
N VAL A 37 -10.68 -12.46 9.27
CA VAL A 37 -10.42 -11.10 8.81
C VAL A 37 -9.75 -11.19 7.45
N ARG A 38 -10.33 -10.51 6.47
CA ARG A 38 -9.72 -10.35 5.15
C ARG A 38 -8.72 -9.22 5.24
N GLU A 39 -7.46 -9.55 5.47
CA GLU A 39 -6.41 -8.55 5.47
C GLU A 39 -5.94 -8.35 4.02
N SER A 40 -6.40 -7.27 3.40
CA SER A 40 -5.98 -6.86 2.05
C SER A 40 -4.55 -6.26 2.04
N ALA A 41 -3.74 -6.54 3.05
CA ALA A 41 -2.41 -5.96 3.21
C ALA A 41 -1.41 -6.52 2.19
N ALA A 42 -1.60 -7.74 1.70
CA ALA A 42 -0.69 -8.39 0.75
C ALA A 42 -1.09 -8.10 -0.71
N CYS A 43 -1.06 -6.83 -1.13
CA CYS A 43 -1.15 -6.48 -2.56
C CYS A 43 0.15 -5.87 -3.05
N ARG A 44 0.46 -6.13 -4.32
CA ARG A 44 1.64 -5.55 -4.96
C ARG A 44 1.24 -4.20 -5.53
N VAL A 45 1.86 -3.14 -5.05
CA VAL A 45 1.59 -1.75 -5.45
C VAL A 45 2.88 -1.11 -5.93
N ARG A 46 2.82 -0.40 -7.06
CA ARG A 46 3.89 0.47 -7.51
C ARG A 46 3.60 1.90 -7.09
N TYR A 47 4.54 2.52 -6.39
CA TYR A 47 4.49 3.93 -6.03
C TYR A 47 5.46 4.71 -6.91
N THR A 48 4.97 5.80 -7.49
CA THR A 48 5.79 6.74 -8.26
C THR A 48 5.64 8.13 -7.67
N CYS A 49 6.73 8.87 -7.57
CA CYS A 49 6.67 10.26 -7.15
C CYS A 49 7.55 11.12 -8.02
N ARG A 50 7.01 12.24 -8.48
CA ARG A 50 7.70 13.23 -9.30
C ARG A 50 7.53 14.61 -8.71
N ARG A 51 8.57 15.44 -8.82
CA ARG A 51 8.49 16.88 -8.57
C ARG A 51 8.84 17.60 -9.85
N ASP A 52 7.90 18.40 -10.36
CA ASP A 52 8.08 19.18 -11.59
C ASP A 52 8.54 18.31 -12.78
N GLY A 53 8.03 17.07 -12.84
CA GLY A 53 8.39 16.07 -13.84
C GLY A 53 9.64 15.23 -13.52
N VAL A 54 10.48 15.66 -12.58
CA VAL A 54 11.68 14.93 -12.16
C VAL A 54 11.32 13.79 -11.21
N PRO A 55 11.72 12.53 -11.47
CA PRO A 55 11.43 11.41 -10.58
C PRO A 55 12.17 11.55 -9.26
N LEU A 56 11.43 11.44 -8.15
CA LEU A 56 11.97 11.36 -6.80
C LEU A 56 12.14 9.90 -6.36
N PHE A 57 11.15 9.06 -6.67
CA PHE A 57 11.23 7.61 -6.46
C PHE A 57 10.25 6.85 -7.35
N ASP A 58 10.57 5.58 -7.57
CA ASP A 58 9.77 4.60 -8.29
C ASP A 58 10.10 3.22 -7.72
N PHE A 59 9.17 2.64 -6.95
CA PHE A 59 9.39 1.34 -6.32
C PHE A 59 8.10 0.55 -6.20
N GLU A 60 8.27 -0.77 -6.03
CA GLU A 60 7.19 -1.69 -5.77
C GLU A 60 7.19 -2.10 -4.30
N SER A 61 6.01 -2.17 -3.70
CA SER A 61 5.78 -2.67 -2.35
C SER A 61 4.86 -3.88 -2.42
N GLY A 62 5.21 -4.95 -1.70
CA GLY A 62 4.32 -6.09 -1.46
C GLY A 62 3.27 -5.83 -0.37
N ARG A 63 3.22 -4.61 0.18
CA ARG A 63 2.24 -4.17 1.18
C ARG A 63 1.51 -2.92 0.71
N ALA A 64 0.20 -2.89 0.94
CA ALA A 64 -0.66 -1.73 0.67
C ALA A 64 -0.39 -0.53 1.61
N GLY A 65 0.23 -0.78 2.76
CA GLY A 65 0.62 0.24 3.73
C GLY A 65 2.06 0.69 3.52
N PHE A 66 2.30 2.00 3.57
CA PHE A 66 3.62 2.60 3.65
C PHE A 66 3.75 3.28 5.02
N GLU A 67 4.64 2.77 5.87
CA GLU A 67 4.99 3.39 7.15
C GLU A 67 6.51 3.63 7.13
N SER A 68 6.92 4.90 7.14
CA SER A 68 8.33 5.26 7.27
C SER A 68 8.51 6.06 8.56
N ALA A 69 9.11 5.43 9.57
CA ALA A 69 9.59 6.13 10.74
C ALA A 69 10.91 6.81 10.36
N ARG A 70 10.92 8.13 10.21
CA ARG A 70 12.18 8.88 10.34
C ARG A 70 12.54 8.87 11.82
N ARG A 71 13.72 8.32 12.16
CA ARG A 71 14.42 8.69 13.38
C ARG A 71 15.36 9.85 13.03
N ASP A 72 15.28 10.91 13.83
CA ASP A 72 16.32 11.93 14.00
C ASP A 72 17.54 11.30 14.68
#